data_AF-A0A522YZP2-F1
#
_entry.id   AF-A0A522YZP2-F1
#
_cell.length_a   1.000
_cell.length_b   1.000
_cell.length_c   1.000
_cell.angle_alpha   90.00
_cell.angle_beta   90.00
_cell.angle_gamma   90.00
#
_symmetry.space_group_name_H-M   'P 1'
#
loop_
_entity.id
_entity.type
_entity.pdbx_description
1 polymer ?
#
loop_
_entity_poly.entity_id
_entity_poly.type
_entity_poly.pdbx_seq_one_letter_code
_entity_poly.pdbx_strand_id
1 'polypeptide(L)'
;MAVTVEVLEPTRALALKVWWAFLWRAVLGALAAGMLAGVLIGLVTSAVGMSDPSALSGVVSLLGLLIGVGVSAEVMYRVLKKKFKGFAIALVRTP
;
A
#
# COMPACT_ATOMS: atom_id res chain seq x y z
N MET A 1 2.10 37.37 0.14
CA MET A 1 2.64 36.98 -1.18
C MET A 1 1.71 35.92 -1.76
N ALA A 2 1.16 36.14 -2.95
CA ALA A 2 0.30 35.15 -3.59
C ALA A 2 1.16 33.95 -4.03
N VAL A 3 0.83 32.75 -3.57
CA VAL A 3 1.44 31.53 -4.08
C VAL A 3 0.80 31.25 -5.43
N THR A 4 1.53 31.50 -6.52
CA THR A 4 1.10 31.12 -7.87
C THR A 4 1.13 29.61 -7.99
N VAL A 5 -0.04 28.97 -8.11
CA VAL A 5 -0.15 27.53 -8.30
C VAL A 5 0.02 27.24 -9.79
N GLU A 6 1.19 26.74 -10.17
CA GLU A 6 1.45 26.25 -11.52
C GLU A 6 1.04 24.77 -11.61
N VAL A 7 0.20 24.43 -12.59
CA VAL A 7 -0.17 23.04 -12.87
C VAL A 7 0.96 22.41 -13.67
N LEU A 8 1.70 21.50 -13.03
CA LEU A 8 2.81 20.79 -13.66
C LEU A 8 2.27 19.62 -14.50
N GLU A 9 2.74 19.52 -15.75
CA GLU A 9 2.47 18.33 -16.56
C GLU A 9 3.22 17.10 -16.01
N PRO A 10 2.59 15.91 -16.01
CA PRO A 10 3.21 14.69 -15.55
C PRO A 10 4.32 14.23 -16.51
N THR A 11 5.58 14.49 -16.13
CA THR A 11 6.74 13.93 -16.83
C THR A 11 7.09 12.53 -16.32
N ARG A 12 7.79 11.73 -17.13
CA ARG A 12 8.27 10.39 -16.72
C ARG A 12 9.11 10.42 -15.43
N ALA A 13 9.92 11.47 -15.25
CA ALA A 13 10.74 11.64 -14.06
C ALA A 13 9.90 11.91 -12.80
N LEU A 14 8.85 12.72 -12.92
CA LEU A 14 7.91 12.96 -11.82
C LEU A 14 7.10 11.70 -11.50
N ALA A 15 6.59 11.02 -12.53
CA ALA A 15 5.87 9.76 -12.39
C ALA A 15 6.72 8.69 -11.67
N LEU A 16 7.99 8.54 -12.04
CA LEU A 16 8.89 7.58 -11.40
C LEU A 16 9.14 7.91 -9.91
N LYS A 17 9.25 9.19 -9.56
CA LYS A 17 9.38 9.62 -8.15
C LYS A 17 8.15 9.28 -7.31
N VAL A 18 6.96 9.47 -7.87
CA VAL A 18 5.68 9.14 -7.22
C VAL A 18 5.53 7.63 -7.10
N TRP A 19 5.76 6.90 -8.20
CA TRP A 19 5.70 5.44 -8.25
C TRP A 19 6.66 4.82 -7.24
N TRP A 20 7.91 5.28 -7.17
CA TRP A 20 8.87 4.77 -6.21
C TRP A 20 8.41 5.04 -4.77
N ALA A 21 7.90 6.25 -4.49
CA ALA A 21 7.38 6.59 -3.17
C ALA A 21 6.21 5.69 -2.73
N PHE A 22 5.38 5.27 -3.67
CA PHE A 22 4.32 4.31 -3.45
C PHE A 22 4.87 2.88 -3.26
N LEU A 23 5.68 2.40 -4.21
CA LEU A 23 6.12 1.00 -4.28
C LEU A 23 6.77 0.54 -2.99
N TRP A 24 7.84 1.20 -2.53
CA TRP A 24 8.58 0.69 -1.37
C TRP A 24 7.74 0.73 -0.09
N ARG A 25 6.85 1.72 0.07
CA ARG A 25 5.95 1.83 1.23
C ARG A 25 4.89 0.74 1.20
N ALA A 26 4.32 0.47 0.04
CA ALA A 26 3.34 -0.59 -0.16
C ALA A 26 3.97 -1.96 0.09
N VAL A 27 5.18 -2.21 -0.43
CA VAL A 27 5.91 -3.46 -0.20
C VAL A 27 6.22 -3.65 1.29
N LEU A 28 6.78 -2.65 1.97
CA LEU A 28 7.07 -2.76 3.41
C LEU A 28 5.81 -2.95 4.24
N GLY A 29 4.73 -2.22 3.93
CA GLY A 29 3.45 -2.35 4.62
C GLY A 29 2.83 -3.74 4.42
N ALA A 30 2.87 -4.27 3.20
CA ALA A 30 2.30 -5.57 2.87
C ALA A 30 3.11 -6.71 3.48
N LEU A 31 4.45 -6.60 3.48
CA LEU A 31 5.32 -7.56 4.17
C LEU A 31 5.07 -7.56 5.67
N ALA A 32 5.00 -6.39 6.31
CA ALA A 32 4.76 -6.30 7.74
C ALA A 32 3.38 -6.85 8.12
N ALA A 33 2.33 -6.45 7.41
CA ALA A 33 0.98 -6.93 7.65
C ALA A 33 0.81 -8.43 7.35
N GLY A 34 1.41 -8.91 6.27
CA GLY A 34 1.42 -10.32 5.90
C GLY A 34 2.17 -11.19 6.92
N MET A 35 3.31 -10.72 7.42
CA MET A 35 4.05 -11.42 8.48
C MET A 35 3.25 -11.51 9.77
N LEU A 36 2.61 -10.41 10.21
CA LEU A 36 1.73 -10.41 11.39
C LEU A 36 0.55 -11.37 11.21
N ALA A 37 -0.11 -11.34 10.06
CA ALA A 37 -1.22 -12.25 9.76
C ALA A 37 -0.75 -13.71 9.74
N GLY A 38 0.41 -14.00 9.12
CA GLY A 38 0.98 -15.35 9.07
C GLY A 38 1.32 -15.91 10.45
N VAL A 39 1.90 -15.09 11.33
CA VAL A 39 2.17 -15.49 12.73
C VAL A 39 0.88 -15.82 13.46
N LEU A 40 -0.15 -14.98 13.35
CA LEU A 40 -1.45 -15.22 14.00
C LEU A 40 -2.11 -16.51 13.50
N ILE A 41 -2.10 -16.74 12.18
CA ILE A 41 -2.64 -17.96 11.58
C ILE A 41 -1.87 -19.19 12.09
N GLY A 42 -0.54 -19.13 12.09
CA GLY A 42 0.30 -20.23 12.58
C GLY A 42 0.08 -20.57 14.07
N LEU A 43 -0.14 -19.56 14.91
CA LEU A 43 -0.47 -19.76 16.33
C LEU A 43 -1.86 -20.42 16.50
N VAL A 44 -2.85 -20.00 15.71
CA VAL A 44 -4.20 -20.59 15.78
C VAL A 44 -4.20 -22.03 15.27
N THR A 45 -3.54 -22.32 14.14
CA THR A 45 -3.50 -23.68 13.58
C THR A 45 -2.76 -24.66 14.48
N SER A 46 -1.65 -24.23 15.08
CA SER A 46 -0.91 -25.05 16.05
C SER A 46 -1.72 -25.32 17.32
N ALA A 47 -2.48 -24.33 17.83
CA ALA A 47 -3.31 -24.50 19.03
C ALA A 47 -4.49 -25.46 18.82
N VAL A 48 -5.06 -25.52 17.61
CA VAL A 48 -6.22 -26.39 17.28
C VAL A 48 -5.76 -27.78 16.80
N GLY A 49 -4.45 -28.02 16.68
CA GLY A 49 -3.91 -29.30 16.21
C GLY A 49 -4.20 -29.57 14.74
N MET A 50 -4.37 -28.52 13.92
CA MET A 50 -4.57 -28.66 12.48
C MET A 50 -3.27 -29.12 11.81
N SER A 51 -3.27 -30.38 11.35
CA SER A 51 -2.12 -31.01 10.71
C SER A 51 -2.04 -30.76 9.19
N ASP A 52 -3.13 -30.27 8.57
CA ASP A 52 -3.20 -30.06 7.12
C ASP A 52 -3.18 -28.56 6.78
N PRO A 53 -2.03 -28.02 6.33
CA PRO A 53 -1.89 -26.62 5.92
C PRO A 53 -2.72 -26.27 4.69
N SER A 54 -3.08 -27.26 3.86
CA SER A 54 -3.75 -27.03 2.59
C SER A 54 -5.21 -26.59 2.76
N ALA A 55 -5.84 -26.99 3.87
CA ALA A 55 -7.22 -26.66 4.21
C ALA A 55 -7.49 -25.14 4.33
N LEU A 56 -6.46 -24.35 4.65
CA LEU A 56 -6.58 -22.89 4.81
C LEU A 56 -6.03 -22.08 3.63
N SER A 57 -5.50 -22.74 2.60
CA SER A 57 -4.84 -22.07 1.47
C SER A 57 -5.71 -21.00 0.79
N GLY A 58 -7.02 -21.28 0.62
CA GLY A 58 -7.98 -20.32 0.09
C GLY A 58 -8.20 -19.11 1.01
N VAL A 59 -8.31 -19.35 2.32
CA VAL A 59 -8.49 -18.30 3.34
C VAL A 59 -7.24 -17.42 3.42
N VAL A 60 -6.06 -18.02 3.45
CA VAL A 60 -4.76 -17.31 3.48
C VAL A 60 -4.61 -16.45 2.22
N SER A 61 -4.93 -16.99 1.05
CA SER A 61 -4.88 -16.25 -0.22
C SER A 61 -5.82 -15.05 -0.22
N LEU A 62 -7.06 -15.23 0.24
CA LEU A 62 -8.05 -14.15 0.32
C LEU A 62 -7.61 -13.07 1.31
N LEU A 63 -7.10 -13.47 2.48
CA LEU A 63 -6.55 -12.53 3.48
C LEU A 63 -5.35 -11.76 2.91
N GLY A 64 -4.44 -12.43 2.22
CA GLY A 64 -3.30 -11.79 1.57
C GLY A 64 -3.73 -10.74 0.54
N LEU A 65 -4.77 -11.05 -0.26
CA LEU A 65 -5.35 -10.10 -1.21
C LEU A 65 -5.96 -8.89 -0.49
N LEU A 66 -6.78 -9.11 0.54
CA LEU A 66 -7.41 -8.04 1.31
C LEU A 66 -6.37 -7.13 1.98
N ILE A 67 -5.34 -7.72 2.58
CA ILE A 67 -4.22 -6.99 3.16
C ILE A 67 -3.50 -6.17 2.09
N GLY A 68 -3.17 -6.78 0.94
CA GLY A 68 -2.49 -6.09 -0.15
C GLY A 68 -3.29 -4.89 -0.69
N VAL A 69 -4.60 -5.08 -0.89
CA VAL A 69 -5.51 -4.00 -1.34
C VAL A 69 -5.61 -2.91 -0.27
N GLY A 70 -5.83 -3.26 0.99
CA GLY A 70 -5.95 -2.29 2.08
C GLY A 70 -4.67 -1.47 2.29
N VAL A 71 -3.51 -2.15 2.34
CA VAL A 71 -2.21 -1.48 2.49
C VAL A 71 -1.91 -0.58 1.30
N SER A 72 -2.15 -1.05 0.07
CA SER A 72 -1.88 -0.25 -1.12
C SER A 72 -2.76 1.01 -1.17
N ALA A 73 -4.04 0.90 -0.82
CA ALA A 73 -4.95 2.05 -0.75
C ALA A 73 -4.48 3.09 0.29
N GLU A 74 -4.11 2.65 1.50
CA GLU A 74 -3.60 3.54 2.56
C GLU A 74 -2.28 4.20 2.16
N VAL A 75 -1.38 3.46 1.53
CA VAL A 75 -0.11 4.02 1.03
C VAL A 75 -0.35 5.03 -0.07
N MET A 76 -1.27 4.76 -1.01
CA MET A 76 -1.65 5.72 -2.05
C MET A 76 -2.17 7.02 -1.43
N TYR A 77 -3.09 6.93 -0.46
CA TYR A 77 -3.61 8.08 0.26
C TYR A 77 -2.50 8.94 0.90
N ARG A 78 -1.52 8.29 1.54
CA ARG A 78 -0.35 8.97 2.11
C ARG A 78 0.55 9.60 1.05
N VAL A 79 0.74 8.94 -0.09
CA VAL A 79 1.53 9.47 -1.21
C VAL A 79 0.87 10.72 -1.81
N LEU A 80 -0.46 10.73 -1.94
CA LEU A 80 -1.20 11.91 -2.41
C LEU A 80 -1.04 13.11 -1.47
N LYS A 81 -0.96 12.88 -0.16
CA LYS A 81 -0.72 13.94 0.84
C LYS A 81 0.75 14.38 0.94
N LYS A 82 1.68 13.68 0.31
CA LYS A 82 3.11 13.92 0.47
C LYS A 82 3.54 15.17 -0.32
N LYS A 83 4.33 16.03 0.32
CA LYS A 83 5.08 17.10 -0.36
C LYS A 83 6.39 16.52 -0.89
N PHE A 84 6.60 16.56 -2.20
CA PHE A 84 7.85 16.18 -2.83
C PHE A 84 8.77 17.39 -2.94
N LYS A 85 10.08 17.14 -3.13
CA LYS A 85 11.03 18.22 -3.40
C LYS A 85 10.74 18.80 -4.79
N GLY A 86 10.04 19.93 -4.83
CA GLY A 86 9.70 20.69 -6.04
C GLY A 86 8.24 20.60 -6.50
N PHE A 87 7.39 19.75 -5.90
CA PHE A 87 5.96 19.68 -6.24
C PHE A 87 5.14 18.96 -5.15
N ALA A 88 3.82 19.09 -5.21
CA ALA A 88 2.88 18.28 -4.44
C ALA A 88 1.79 17.78 -5.39
N ILE A 89 1.18 16.63 -5.07
CA ILE A 89 0.05 16.12 -5.84
C ILE A 89 -1.21 16.80 -5.30
N ALA A 90 -1.98 17.43 -6.17
CA ALA A 90 -3.26 18.05 -5.84
C ALA A 90 -4.34 17.50 -6.77
N LEU A 91 -5.51 17.22 -6.21
CA LEU A 91 -6.68 16.87 -7.00
C LEU A 91 -7.38 18.18 -7.39
N VAL A 92 -7.43 18.46 -8.70
CA VAL A 92 -8.14 19.62 -9.24
C VAL A 92 -9.52 19.17 -9.69
N ARG A 93 -10.57 19.80 -9.16
CA ARG A 93 -11.93 19.54 -9.59
C ARG A 93 -12.17 20.23 -10.93
N THR A 94 -12.34 19.45 -11.98
CA THR A 94 -12.85 19.96 -13.27
C THR A 94 -14.38 20.08 -13.22
N PRO A 95 -14.97 21.11 -13.87
CA PRO A 95 -16.42 21.30 -13.95
C PRO A 95 -17.13 20.18 -14.72
#